data_AF-A0A6J4NR41-F1
#
_entry.id   AF-A0A6J4NR41-F1
#
_cell.length_a   1.000
_cell.length_b   1.000
_cell.length_c   1.000
_cell.angle_alpha   90.00
_cell.angle_beta   90.00
_cell.angle_gamma   90.00
#
_symmetry.space_group_name_H-M   'P 1'
#
loop_
_entity.id
_entity.type
_entity.pdbx_description
1 polymer ?
#
loop_
_entity_poly.entity_id
_entity_poly.type
_entity_poly.pdbx_seq_one_letter_code
_entity_poly.pdbx_strand_id
1 'polypeptide(L)' 'MEDEGTGGLRGDAPGLDGFFSRGSLVSVSARTGNDLQGYVCEADERGLLIDVRDPSGDPGGYEFLPWSSIERVVTEG' A
#
# COMPACT_ATOMS: atom_id res chain seq x y z
N MET A 1 22.46 2.48 -31.64
CA MET A 1 22.06 1.72 -30.43
C MET A 1 20.69 2.26 -30.09
N GLU A 2 19.68 1.47 -30.39
CA GLU A 2 18.28 1.85 -30.21
C GLU A 2 18.04 1.97 -28.70
N ASP A 3 17.68 3.17 -28.26
CA ASP A 3 17.21 3.45 -26.90
C ASP A 3 15.80 2.85 -26.82
N GLU A 4 15.71 1.61 -26.36
CA GLU A 4 14.44 1.03 -25.92
C GLU A 4 13.95 1.89 -24.76
N GLY A 5 13.07 2.85 -25.09
CA GLY A 5 12.45 3.76 -24.14
C GLY A 5 11.53 3.03 -23.16
N THR A 6 12.10 2.25 -22.24
CA THR A 6 11.51 2.09 -20.91
C THR A 6 11.62 3.45 -20.26
N GLY A 7 10.59 4.29 -20.43
CA GLY A 7 10.49 5.58 -19.75
C GLY A 7 10.57 5.34 -18.24
N GLY A 8 11.79 5.41 -17.70
CA GLY A 8 12.05 5.21 -16.29
C GLY A 8 11.26 6.23 -15.49
N LEU A 9 10.80 5.81 -14.30
CA LEU A 9 10.28 6.74 -13.31
C LEU A 9 11.32 7.86 -13.10
N ARG A 10 10.84 9.08 -12.84
CA ARG A 10 11.77 10.18 -12.56
C ARG A 10 12.70 9.75 -11.41
N GLY A 11 13.98 10.09 -11.49
CA GLY A 11 14.95 9.69 -10.45
C GLY A 11 14.64 10.24 -9.05
N ASP A 12 13.75 11.22 -8.94
CA ASP A 12 13.21 11.79 -7.71
C ASP A 12 11.81 11.27 -7.35
N ALA A 13 11.28 10.28 -8.10
CA ALA A 13 10.00 9.68 -7.77
C ALA A 13 10.08 9.02 -6.38
N PRO A 14 9.12 9.29 -5.48
CA PRO A 14 9.11 8.69 -4.16
C PRO A 14 8.99 7.16 -4.29
N GLY A 15 9.89 6.45 -3.59
CA GLY A 15 9.78 5.00 -3.43
C GLY A 15 8.57 4.63 -2.59
N LEU A 16 8.17 3.35 -2.65
CA LEU A 16 7.05 2.82 -1.86
C LEU A 16 7.27 3.04 -0.36
N ASP A 17 8.49 2.86 0.11
CA ASP A 17 8.98 3.07 1.47
C ASP A 17 8.90 4.54 1.92
N GLY A 18 8.93 5.49 1.00
CA GLY A 18 8.69 6.91 1.31
C GLY A 18 7.21 7.25 1.49
N PHE A 19 6.30 6.46 0.91
CA PHE A 19 4.85 6.67 0.97
C PHE A 19 4.18 5.80 2.05
N PHE A 20 4.65 4.57 2.25
CA PHE A 20 4.12 3.59 3.18
C PHE A 20 5.05 3.41 4.39
N SER A 21 5.17 4.46 5.20
CA SER A 21 5.94 4.38 6.45
C SER A 21 5.31 3.38 7.43
N ARG A 22 6.13 2.53 8.05
CA ARG A 22 5.67 1.59 9.08
C ARG A 22 4.98 2.35 10.22
N GLY A 23 3.78 1.91 10.59
CA GLY A 23 2.94 2.51 11.61
C GLY A 23 2.02 3.63 11.11
N SER A 24 2.09 4.03 9.83
CA SER A 24 1.13 4.97 9.26
C SER A 24 -0.25 4.34 9.12
N LEU A 25 -1.29 5.12 9.43
CA LEU A 25 -2.67 4.71 9.20
C LEU A 25 -2.97 4.78 7.70
N VAL A 26 -3.58 3.71 7.18
CA VAL A 26 -4.00 3.61 5.78
C VAL A 26 -5.43 3.12 5.66
N SER A 27 -6.11 3.62 4.65
CA SER A 27 -7.35 3.08 4.12
C SER A 27 -7.09 2.48 2.74
N VAL A 28 -7.37 1.20 2.58
CA VAL A 28 -7.15 0.44 1.34
C VAL A 28 -8.49 0.06 0.73
N SER A 29 -8.71 0.46 -0.53
CA SER A 29 -9.83 -0.05 -1.33
C SER A 29 -9.37 -1.24 -2.14
N ALA A 30 -9.89 -2.43 -1.85
CA ALA A 30 -9.61 -3.63 -2.64
C ALA A 30 -10.48 -3.67 -3.90
N ARG A 31 -9.93 -4.18 -5.00
CA ARG A 31 -10.65 -4.37 -6.27
C ARG A 31 -11.85 -5.31 -6.17
N THR A 32 -11.92 -6.12 -5.12
CA THR A 32 -13.07 -6.99 -4.81
C THR A 32 -14.25 -6.20 -4.24
N GLY A 33 -14.06 -4.92 -3.91
CA GLY A 33 -15.09 -4.02 -3.37
C GLY A 33 -15.09 -3.89 -1.85
N ASN A 34 -14.15 -4.54 -1.15
CA ASN A 34 -14.02 -4.43 0.30
C ASN A 34 -12.97 -3.36 0.66
N ASP A 35 -13.38 -2.39 1.46
CA ASP A 35 -12.46 -1.41 2.04
C ASP A 35 -11.92 -1.93 3.37
N LEU A 36 -10.61 -1.78 3.57
CA LEU A 36 -9.89 -2.14 4.78
C LEU A 36 -9.24 -0.90 5.38
N GLN A 37 -9.19 -0.82 6.70
CA GLN A 37 -8.44 0.21 7.42
C GLN A 37 -7.45 -0.45 8.36
N GLY A 38 -6.25 0.10 8.48
CA GLY A 38 -5.23 -0.46 9.35
C GLY A 38 -3.91 0.30 9.34
N TYR A 39 -2.92 -0.25 10.02
CA TYR A 39 -1.58 0.33 10.10
C TYR A 39 -0.60 -0.42 9.22
N VAL A 40 0.23 0.31 8.48
CA VAL A 40 1.28 -0.29 7.64
C VAL A 40 2.28 -1.04 8.52
N CYS A 41 2.44 -2.33 8.26
CA CYS A 41 3.53 -3.12 8.84
C CYS A 41 4.74 -3.14 7.88
N GLU A 42 4.48 -3.34 6.60
CA GLU A 42 5.52 -3.42 5.56
C GLU A 42 4.90 -3.17 4.18
N ALA A 43 5.69 -2.58 3.27
CA ALA A 43 5.35 -2.44 1.87
C ALA A 43 6.59 -2.76 1.03
N ASP A 44 6.45 -3.65 0.05
CA ASP A 44 7.53 -4.07 -0.83
C ASP A 44 7.05 -4.17 -2.29
N GLU A 45 7.85 -4.75 -3.18
CA GLU A 45 7.49 -4.94 -4.59
C GLU A 45 6.29 -5.87 -4.81
N ARG A 46 5.89 -6.67 -3.82
CA ARG A 46 4.85 -7.70 -3.92
C ARG A 46 3.52 -7.17 -3.43
N GLY A 47 3.52 -6.36 -2.38
CA GLY A 47 2.29 -5.84 -1.80
C GLY A 47 2.45 -5.03 -0.53
N LEU A 48 1.31 -4.86 0.13
CA LEU A 48 1.17 -4.14 1.39
C LEU A 48 0.72 -5.11 2.48
N LEU A 49 1.44 -5.13 3.60
CA LEU A 49 1.04 -5.81 4.82
C LEU A 49 0.48 -4.77 5.80
N ILE A 50 -0.76 -4.96 6.24
CA ILE A 50 -1.41 -4.10 7.24
C ILE A 50 -1.84 -4.89 8.47
N ASP A 51 -1.79 -4.23 9.63
CA ASP A 51 -2.49 -4.63 10.84
C ASP A 51 -3.90 -4.01 10.81
N VAL A 52 -4.88 -4.83 10.40
CA VAL A 52 -6.27 -4.44 10.14
C VAL A 52 -6.94 -4.03 11.45
N ARG A 53 -7.68 -2.92 11.39
CA ARG A 53 -8.51 -2.42 12.47
C ARG A 53 -9.97 -2.52 12.05
N ASP A 54 -10.78 -3.08 12.93
CA ASP A 54 -12.22 -3.04 12.75
C ASP A 54 -12.76 -1.61 13.02
N PRO A 55 -14.04 -1.33 12.74
CA PRO A 55 -14.61 0.00 12.97
C PRO A 55 -14.60 0.47 14.43
N SER A 56 -14.43 -0.44 15.40
CA SER A 56 -14.23 -0.12 16.82
C SER A 56 -12.79 0.20 17.18
N GLY A 57 -11.83 -0.05 16.27
CA GLY A 57 -10.40 0.09 16.48
C GLY A 57 -9.72 -1.17 17.04
N ASP A 58 -10.46 -2.25 17.24
CA ASP A 58 -9.92 -3.50 17.72
C ASP A 58 -9.10 -4.20 16.61
N PRO A 59 -8.00 -4.89 16.98
CA PRO A 59 -7.16 -5.58 16.00
C PRO A 59 -7.92 -6.74 15.36
N GLY A 60 -8.18 -6.61 14.05
CA GLY A 60 -8.77 -7.67 13.21
C GLY A 60 -7.75 -8.71 12.74
N GLY A 61 -6.45 -8.43 12.91
CA GLY A 61 -5.35 -9.28 12.51
C GLY A 61 -4.53 -8.69 11.36
N TYR A 62 -3.61 -9.48 10.81
CA TYR A 62 -2.76 -9.04 9.72
C TYR A 62 -3.30 -9.48 8.38
N GLU A 63 -3.28 -8.58 7.39
CA GLU A 63 -3.68 -8.88 6.03
C GLU A 63 -2.62 -8.44 5.03
N PHE A 64 -2.23 -9.38 4.15
CA PHE A 64 -1.35 -9.11 3.02
C PHE A 64 -2.18 -8.88 1.76
N LEU A 65 -1.97 -7.72 1.15
CA LEU A 65 -2.69 -7.26 -0.03
C LEU A 65 -1.70 -7.13 -1.21
N PRO A 66 -1.71 -8.05 -2.20
CA PRO A 66 -0.89 -7.89 -3.38
C PRO A 66 -1.29 -6.62 -4.14
N TRP A 67 -0.34 -5.92 -4.76
CA TRP A 67 -0.65 -4.68 -5.48
C TRP A 67 -1.73 -4.86 -6.56
N SER A 68 -1.79 -6.06 -7.16
CA SER A 68 -2.81 -6.42 -8.14
C SER A 68 -4.22 -6.50 -7.58
N SER A 69 -4.42 -6.69 -6.26
CA SER A 69 -5.74 -6.69 -5.62
C SER A 69 -6.15 -5.32 -5.11
N ILE A 70 -5.23 -4.35 -5.08
CA ILE A 70 -5.49 -3.00 -4.57
C ILE A 70 -5.96 -2.10 -5.72
N GLU A 71 -7.03 -1.37 -5.46
CA GLU A 71 -7.50 -0.30 -6.34
C GLU A 71 -6.88 1.04 -5.94
N ARG A 72 -6.88 1.33 -4.63
CA ARG A 72 -6.39 2.60 -4.08
C ARG A 72 -5.90 2.41 -2.65
N VAL A 73 -4.87 3.16 -2.27
CA VAL A 73 -4.50 3.36 -0.86
C VAL A 73 -4.47 4.85 -0.55
N VAL A 74 -5.03 5.21 0.60
CA VAL A 74 -4.97 6.57 1.17
C VAL A 74 -4.20 6.48 2.47
N THR A 75 -3.12 7.24 2.59
CA THR A 75 -2.31 7.39 3.80
C THR A 75 -2.73 8.67 4.53
N GLU A 76 -2.93 8.62 5.84
CA GLU A 76 -3.02 9.85 6.63
C GLU A 76 -1.59 10.33 6.94
N GLY A 77 -1.23 11.49 6.35
CA GLY A 77 0.08 12.12 6.48
C GLY A 77 0.13 13.18 7.58
#